data_AF-A0A355FLQ0-F1
#
_entry.id   AF-A0A355FLQ0-F1
#
_cell.length_a   1.000
_cell.length_b   1.000
_cell.length_c   1.000
_cell.angle_alpha   90.00
_cell.angle_beta   90.00
_cell.angle_gamma   90.00
#
_symmetry.space_group_name_H-M   'P 1'
#
loop_
_entity.id
_entity.type
_entity.pdbx_description
1 polymer ?
#
loop_
_entity_poly.entity_id
_entity_poly.type
_entity_poly.pdbx_seq_one_letter_code
_entity_poly.pdbx_strand_id
1 'polypeptide(L)'
;IRGPHEGFTEDLRTNTALLRRKITNPGLQFEETKIGRRTQTTVALAYLRGVVNEKLVKEVRTRLKRVNIDQILDANYLVEFISDAPFSIFPTITYTERPDVAAAKLLEGRVAILVDGTPMVNTVPTLWVESFQSPDDYNFSFHYATLIRMLRYLSFFLAVFSPAIFVALASYHQELLPTPLLVTLSGATEGTPFPIVVEMIMMGAFFEILREAGIRIARPVGSTISIVGALVIGEAAVSAGLVGGPTIIVVALTAITSFVVPRQVTAGIVLRLTYTLLAGMLGAYGILIGMLFTLLHLASLRSFGVPYLSPLAPASAVDLKDVVVRVPIWAMGTRPRLIGWPRPQRQPVGADQAVGEEREGANDADG
;
A
#
# COMPACT_ATOMS: atom_id res chain seq x y z
N ILE A 1 3.67 4.09 -18.64
CA ILE A 1 3.10 2.90 -17.95
C ILE A 1 2.93 1.81 -19.00
N ARG A 2 3.45 0.60 -18.78
CA ARG A 2 3.28 -0.55 -19.68
C ARG A 2 2.38 -1.55 -18.95
N GLY A 3 1.41 -2.16 -19.63
CA GLY A 3 0.48 -3.12 -19.04
C GLY A 3 -0.92 -3.05 -19.67
N PRO A 4 -1.85 -3.93 -19.26
CA PRO A 4 -3.23 -3.89 -19.73
C PRO A 4 -3.92 -2.57 -19.34
N HIS A 5 -4.67 -1.98 -20.27
CA HIS A 5 -5.52 -0.80 -20.02
C HIS A 5 -6.96 -1.18 -19.61
N GLU A 6 -7.25 -2.47 -19.48
CA GLU A 6 -8.55 -2.96 -19.00
C GLU A 6 -8.73 -2.63 -17.53
N GLY A 7 -9.85 -2.00 -17.19
CA GLY A 7 -10.31 -1.72 -15.83
C GLY A 7 -11.63 -2.43 -15.53
N PHE A 8 -11.89 -2.67 -14.24
CA PHE A 8 -13.23 -3.01 -13.77
C PHE A 8 -14.19 -1.84 -14.00
N THR A 9 -15.48 -2.16 -14.13
CA THR A 9 -16.59 -1.23 -14.34
C THR A 9 -17.60 -1.36 -13.21
N GLU A 10 -18.66 -0.56 -13.22
CA GLU A 10 -19.73 -0.61 -12.23
C GLU A 10 -20.61 -1.86 -12.36
N ASP A 11 -20.56 -2.56 -13.51
CA ASP A 11 -21.38 -3.76 -13.76
C ASP A 11 -20.69 -5.05 -13.26
N LEU A 12 -21.32 -5.73 -12.30
CA LEU A 12 -20.80 -6.96 -11.72
C LEU A 12 -20.60 -8.07 -12.77
N ARG A 13 -21.51 -8.20 -13.74
CA ARG A 13 -21.42 -9.25 -14.77
C ARG A 13 -20.20 -9.05 -15.66
N THR A 14 -19.98 -7.82 -16.12
CA THR A 14 -18.76 -7.43 -16.85
C THR A 14 -17.50 -7.74 -16.03
N ASN A 15 -17.48 -7.38 -14.75
CA ASN A 15 -16.33 -7.62 -13.88
C ASN A 15 -16.00 -9.12 -13.70
N THR A 16 -17.02 -9.96 -13.51
CA THR A 16 -16.83 -11.42 -13.43
C THR A 16 -16.34 -12.01 -14.76
N ALA A 17 -16.81 -11.49 -15.90
CA ALA A 17 -16.33 -11.87 -17.23
C ALA A 17 -14.87 -11.47 -17.46
N LEU A 18 -14.46 -10.27 -17.03
CA LEU A 18 -13.05 -9.82 -17.10
C LEU A 18 -12.12 -10.75 -16.30
N LEU A 19 -12.53 -11.18 -15.11
CA LEU A 19 -11.78 -12.17 -14.32
C LEU A 19 -11.73 -13.53 -15.01
N ARG A 20 -12.85 -14.03 -15.54
CA ARG A 20 -12.91 -15.31 -16.25
C ARG A 20 -12.04 -15.31 -17.52
N ARG A 21 -11.95 -14.18 -18.21
CA ARG A 21 -11.08 -14.02 -19.40
C ARG A 21 -9.60 -14.15 -19.06
N LYS A 22 -9.18 -13.72 -17.86
CA LYS A 22 -7.79 -13.85 -17.40
C LYS A 22 -7.50 -15.20 -16.74
N ILE A 23 -8.49 -15.80 -16.07
CA ILE A 23 -8.37 -17.11 -15.43
C ILE A 23 -9.39 -18.06 -16.07
N THR A 24 -8.95 -18.82 -17.06
CA THR A 24 -9.74 -19.83 -17.76
C THR A 24 -9.95 -21.11 -16.95
N ASN A 25 -9.27 -21.26 -15.81
CA ASN A 25 -9.35 -22.45 -14.97
C ASN A 25 -10.78 -22.68 -14.45
N PRO A 26 -11.36 -23.90 -14.60
CA PRO A 26 -12.71 -24.21 -14.13
C PRO A 26 -12.85 -24.13 -12.60
N GLY A 27 -11.74 -24.19 -11.87
CA GLY A 27 -11.71 -24.00 -10.42
C GLY A 27 -12.01 -22.57 -9.97
N LEU A 28 -12.03 -21.56 -10.86
CA LEU A 28 -12.46 -20.22 -10.49
C LEU A 28 -13.97 -20.24 -10.23
N GLN A 29 -14.34 -19.94 -8.98
CA GLN A 29 -15.72 -19.93 -8.48
C GLN A 29 -16.15 -18.49 -8.18
N PHE A 30 -17.44 -18.23 -8.39
CA PHE A 30 -18.11 -16.99 -8.03
C PHE A 30 -19.33 -17.34 -7.17
N GLU A 31 -19.38 -16.83 -5.93
CA GLU A 31 -20.54 -16.97 -5.05
C GLU A 31 -21.23 -15.63 -4.89
N GLU A 32 -22.44 -15.52 -5.42
CA GLU A 32 -23.26 -14.31 -5.32
C GLU A 32 -24.11 -14.34 -4.05
N THR A 33 -24.14 -13.22 -3.33
CA THR A 33 -24.99 -12.98 -2.16
C THR A 33 -25.57 -11.58 -2.24
N LYS A 34 -26.79 -11.38 -1.71
CA LYS A 34 -27.39 -10.05 -1.60
C LYS A 34 -27.16 -9.49 -0.20
N ILE A 35 -26.68 -8.27 -0.11
CA ILE A 35 -26.37 -7.59 1.16
C ILE A 35 -26.99 -6.19 1.14
N GLY A 36 -27.47 -5.73 2.29
CA GLY A 36 -28.12 -4.43 2.47
C GLY A 36 -29.64 -4.56 2.59
N ARG A 37 -30.23 -3.97 3.65
CA ARG A 37 -31.66 -4.12 3.97
C ARG A 37 -32.56 -3.58 2.87
N ARG A 38 -32.25 -2.38 2.35
CA ARG A 38 -33.05 -1.67 1.34
C ARG A 38 -32.53 -1.86 -0.08
N THR A 39 -31.21 -1.77 -0.27
CA THR A 39 -30.62 -1.83 -1.62
C THR A 39 -30.53 -3.25 -2.16
N GLN A 40 -30.45 -4.28 -1.29
CA GLN A 40 -30.29 -5.68 -1.69
C GLN A 40 -29.18 -5.86 -2.74
N THR A 41 -28.08 -5.13 -2.55
CA THR A 41 -26.96 -5.02 -3.50
C THR A 41 -26.32 -6.39 -3.68
N THR A 42 -26.06 -6.78 -4.94
CA THR A 42 -25.41 -8.05 -5.24
C THR A 42 -23.91 -7.93 -4.98
N VAL A 43 -23.37 -8.88 -4.22
CA VAL A 43 -21.95 -8.98 -3.88
C VAL A 43 -21.48 -10.36 -4.31
N ALA A 44 -20.45 -10.42 -5.16
CA ALA A 44 -19.84 -11.67 -5.60
C ALA A 44 -18.51 -11.91 -4.91
N LEU A 45 -18.38 -13.10 -4.32
CA LEU A 45 -17.12 -13.62 -3.80
C LEU A 45 -16.43 -14.45 -4.88
N ALA A 46 -15.26 -14.01 -5.33
CA ALA A 46 -14.45 -14.72 -6.33
C ALA A 46 -13.23 -15.39 -5.66
N TYR A 47 -13.01 -16.67 -5.96
CA TYR A 47 -11.85 -17.42 -5.45
C TYR A 47 -11.49 -18.59 -6.38
N LEU A 48 -10.24 -19.06 -6.29
CA LEU A 48 -9.76 -20.20 -7.08
C LEU A 48 -9.69 -21.47 -6.21
N ARG A 49 -10.65 -22.38 -6.42
CA ARG A 49 -10.73 -23.66 -5.71
C ARG A 49 -9.49 -24.51 -5.97
N GLY A 50 -8.95 -25.13 -4.92
CA GLY A 50 -7.71 -25.92 -4.98
C GLY A 50 -6.41 -25.11 -4.87
N VAL A 51 -6.51 -23.77 -4.82
CA VAL A 51 -5.38 -22.87 -4.53
C VAL A 51 -5.63 -22.06 -3.26
N VAL A 52 -6.86 -21.56 -3.08
CA VAL A 52 -7.27 -20.84 -1.88
C VAL A 52 -7.37 -21.76 -0.66
N ASN A 53 -7.03 -21.23 0.52
CA ASN A 53 -7.36 -21.89 1.77
C ASN A 53 -8.87 -21.79 2.05
N GLU A 54 -9.57 -22.93 2.07
CA GLU A 54 -11.02 -22.99 2.31
C GLU A 54 -11.46 -22.33 3.63
N LYS A 55 -10.58 -22.26 4.64
CA LYS A 55 -10.86 -21.54 5.89
C LYS A 55 -11.02 -20.04 5.65
N LEU A 56 -10.20 -19.45 4.77
CA LEU A 56 -10.27 -18.04 4.40
C LEU A 56 -11.60 -17.73 3.71
N VAL A 57 -12.02 -18.55 2.74
CA VAL A 57 -13.30 -18.38 2.03
C VAL A 57 -14.48 -18.45 3.00
N LYS A 58 -14.47 -19.42 3.93
CA LYS A 58 -15.49 -19.55 4.98
C LYS A 58 -15.54 -18.34 5.91
N GLU A 59 -14.39 -17.81 6.30
CA GLU A 59 -14.31 -16.62 7.15
C GLU A 59 -14.90 -15.40 6.44
N VAL A 60 -14.50 -15.14 5.19
CA VAL A 60 -15.05 -14.03 4.39
C VAL A 60 -16.56 -14.18 4.23
N ARG A 61 -17.05 -15.39 3.87
CA ARG A 61 -18.48 -15.68 3.74
C ARG A 61 -19.23 -15.42 5.05
N THR A 62 -18.64 -15.77 6.19
CA THR A 62 -19.25 -15.59 7.51
C THR A 62 -19.33 -14.12 7.87
N ARG A 63 -18.29 -13.33 7.59
CA ARG A 63 -18.29 -11.87 7.82
C ARG A 63 -19.30 -11.15 6.93
N LEU A 64 -19.34 -11.47 5.63
CA LEU A 64 -20.30 -10.89 4.70
C LEU A 64 -21.75 -11.15 5.13
N LYS A 65 -22.07 -12.33 5.65
CA LYS A 65 -23.41 -12.66 6.19
C LYS A 65 -23.80 -11.89 7.45
N ARG A 66 -22.82 -11.39 8.22
CA ARG A 66 -23.07 -10.60 9.44
C ARG A 66 -23.28 -9.11 9.15
N VAL A 67 -22.98 -8.66 7.92
CA VAL A 67 -23.15 -7.27 7.53
C VAL A 67 -24.64 -6.92 7.55
N ASN A 68 -25.01 -6.02 8.44
CA ASN A 68 -26.37 -5.49 8.55
C ASN A 68 -26.33 -3.97 8.43
N ILE A 69 -26.49 -3.49 7.20
CA ILE A 69 -26.52 -2.07 6.83
C ILE A 69 -27.77 -1.79 6.00
N ASP A 70 -28.28 -0.55 6.03
CA ASP A 70 -29.44 -0.17 5.22
C ASP A 70 -29.18 -0.20 3.73
N GLN A 71 -28.01 0.29 3.31
CA GLN A 71 -27.62 0.42 1.91
C GLN A 71 -26.12 0.20 1.72
N ILE A 72 -25.75 -0.39 0.59
CA ILE A 72 -24.36 -0.48 0.12
C ILE A 72 -24.27 0.30 -1.17
N LEU A 73 -23.51 1.41 -1.15
CA LEU A 73 -23.27 2.28 -2.30
C LEU A 73 -21.85 2.15 -2.86
N ASP A 74 -20.90 1.68 -2.05
CA ASP A 74 -19.52 1.47 -2.46
C ASP A 74 -18.93 0.21 -1.80
N ALA A 75 -17.95 -0.41 -2.46
CA ALA A 75 -17.20 -1.56 -1.96
C ALA A 75 -16.47 -1.23 -0.64
N ASN A 76 -16.07 0.02 -0.44
CA ASN A 76 -15.44 0.48 0.79
C ASN A 76 -16.35 0.37 2.02
N TYR A 77 -17.68 0.41 1.85
CA TYR A 77 -18.60 0.30 2.99
C TYR A 77 -18.48 -1.10 3.63
N LEU A 78 -18.26 -2.14 2.82
CA LEU A 78 -18.06 -3.49 3.34
C LEU A 78 -16.75 -3.62 4.12
N VAL A 79 -15.71 -2.86 3.77
CA VAL A 79 -14.37 -2.94 4.39
C VAL A 79 -14.47 -2.69 5.89
N GLU A 80 -15.26 -1.71 6.32
CA GLU A 80 -15.43 -1.38 7.75
C GLU A 80 -16.05 -2.53 8.56
N PHE A 81 -16.97 -3.30 7.97
CA PHE A 81 -17.63 -4.41 8.65
C PHE A 81 -16.82 -5.70 8.65
N ILE A 82 -15.95 -5.91 7.65
CA ILE A 82 -15.24 -7.18 7.47
C ILE A 82 -13.76 -7.10 7.87
N SER A 83 -13.22 -5.91 8.14
CA SER A 83 -11.84 -5.70 8.60
C SER A 83 -11.58 -6.30 9.99
N ASP A 84 -10.42 -6.92 10.20
CA ASP A 84 -9.99 -7.43 11.50
C ASP A 84 -9.65 -6.33 12.52
N ALA A 85 -9.20 -5.18 12.04
CA ALA A 85 -8.67 -4.10 12.86
C ALA A 85 -9.27 -2.77 12.42
N PRO A 86 -10.56 -2.51 12.72
CA PRO A 86 -11.26 -1.31 12.24
C PRO A 86 -10.66 0.00 12.76
N PHE A 87 -10.02 -0.01 13.93
CA PHE A 87 -9.37 1.17 14.51
C PHE A 87 -7.90 1.33 14.10
N SER A 88 -7.35 0.40 13.30
CA SER A 88 -5.97 0.49 12.84
C SER A 88 -5.85 1.51 11.72
N ILE A 89 -4.82 2.36 11.78
CA ILE A 89 -4.45 3.25 10.68
C ILE A 89 -3.92 2.50 9.46
N PHE A 90 -3.52 1.24 9.63
CA PHE A 90 -3.02 0.40 8.54
C PHE A 90 -4.17 -0.40 7.92
N PRO A 91 -4.39 -0.28 6.60
CA PRO A 91 -5.45 -1.01 5.93
C PRO A 91 -5.12 -2.51 5.87
N THR A 92 -6.05 -3.33 6.34
CA THR A 92 -5.99 -4.80 6.31
C THR A 92 -6.67 -5.40 5.08
N ILE A 93 -7.32 -4.57 4.27
CA ILE A 93 -7.99 -4.89 3.01
C ILE A 93 -7.51 -3.89 1.97
N THR A 94 -7.23 -4.36 0.75
CA THR A 94 -6.83 -3.48 -0.35
C THR A 94 -7.78 -3.63 -1.51
N TYR A 95 -7.91 -2.57 -2.30
CA TYR A 95 -8.76 -2.54 -3.48
C TYR A 95 -7.91 -2.41 -4.74
N THR A 96 -8.50 -2.80 -5.87
CA THR A 96 -7.91 -2.65 -7.20
C THR A 96 -8.99 -2.42 -8.23
N GLU A 97 -8.75 -1.47 -9.14
CA GLU A 97 -9.56 -1.24 -10.34
C GLU A 97 -9.10 -2.12 -11.50
N ARG A 98 -7.94 -2.76 -11.34
CA ARG A 98 -7.24 -3.51 -12.37
C ARG A 98 -7.55 -5.02 -12.29
N PRO A 99 -8.16 -5.63 -13.33
CA PRO A 99 -8.52 -7.05 -13.31
C PRO A 99 -7.31 -7.99 -13.34
N ASP A 100 -6.19 -7.58 -13.93
CA ASP A 100 -4.93 -8.34 -13.93
C ASP A 100 -4.35 -8.48 -12.51
N VAL A 101 -4.44 -7.42 -11.70
CA VAL A 101 -4.03 -7.45 -10.29
C VAL A 101 -4.91 -8.41 -9.51
N ALA A 102 -6.23 -8.30 -9.64
CA ALA A 102 -7.15 -9.20 -8.96
C ALA A 102 -6.92 -10.66 -9.36
N ALA A 103 -6.73 -10.94 -10.65
CA ALA A 103 -6.44 -12.28 -11.14
C ALA A 103 -5.12 -12.83 -10.56
N ALA A 104 -4.05 -12.03 -10.51
CA ALA A 104 -2.79 -12.44 -9.91
C ALA A 104 -2.95 -12.80 -8.42
N LYS A 105 -3.74 -12.01 -7.68
CA LYS A 105 -4.06 -12.26 -6.26
C LYS A 105 -4.86 -13.54 -6.07
N LEU A 106 -5.86 -13.80 -6.91
CA LEU A 106 -6.62 -15.06 -6.88
C LEU A 106 -5.73 -16.28 -7.17
N LEU A 107 -4.81 -16.16 -8.13
CA LEU A 107 -3.82 -17.22 -8.46
C LEU A 107 -2.79 -17.48 -7.36
N GLU A 108 -2.61 -16.53 -6.44
CA GLU A 108 -1.79 -16.67 -5.23
C GLU A 108 -2.56 -17.33 -4.06
N GLY A 109 -3.85 -17.60 -4.22
CA GLY A 109 -4.70 -18.21 -3.20
C GLY A 109 -5.44 -17.22 -2.32
N ARG A 110 -5.69 -16.02 -2.83
CA ARG A 110 -6.50 -14.99 -2.15
C ARG A 110 -7.93 -15.01 -2.64
N VAL A 111 -8.75 -14.19 -1.99
CA VAL A 111 -10.16 -14.00 -2.28
C VAL A 111 -10.39 -12.57 -2.75
N ALA A 112 -11.24 -12.40 -3.75
CA ALA A 112 -11.69 -11.10 -4.23
C ALA A 112 -13.20 -10.93 -3.94
N ILE A 113 -13.58 -9.74 -3.51
CA ILE A 113 -14.97 -9.36 -3.20
C ILE A 113 -15.34 -8.25 -4.17
N LEU A 114 -16.30 -8.55 -5.04
CA LEU A 114 -16.84 -7.66 -6.04
C LEU A 114 -18.20 -7.18 -5.57
N VAL A 115 -18.46 -5.88 -5.66
CA VAL A 115 -19.75 -5.28 -5.30
C VAL A 115 -20.34 -4.69 -6.56
N ASP A 116 -21.63 -4.94 -6.79
CA ASP A 116 -22.36 -4.36 -7.91
C ASP A 116 -22.52 -2.84 -7.72
N GLY A 117 -22.27 -2.06 -8.78
CA GLY A 117 -22.33 -0.60 -8.77
C GLY A 117 -21.01 0.14 -8.47
N THR A 118 -19.88 -0.56 -8.36
CA THR A 118 -18.56 0.07 -8.13
C THR A 118 -17.46 -0.59 -8.96
N PRO A 119 -16.53 0.20 -9.56
CA PRO A 119 -15.40 -0.34 -10.30
C PRO A 119 -14.28 -0.88 -9.40
N MET A 120 -14.43 -0.81 -8.06
CA MET A 120 -13.41 -1.26 -7.12
C MET A 120 -13.63 -2.70 -6.68
N VAL A 121 -12.59 -3.53 -6.79
CA VAL A 121 -12.61 -4.90 -6.26
C VAL A 121 -11.71 -5.02 -5.05
N ASN A 122 -12.27 -5.44 -3.93
CA ASN A 122 -11.54 -5.67 -2.69
C ASN A 122 -10.84 -7.03 -2.74
N THR A 123 -9.60 -7.12 -2.28
CA THR A 123 -8.82 -8.36 -2.20
C THR A 123 -8.36 -8.62 -0.77
N VAL A 124 -8.45 -9.89 -0.34
CA VAL A 124 -8.13 -10.33 1.02
C VAL A 124 -7.46 -11.71 1.02
N PRO A 125 -6.50 -11.99 1.93
CA PRO A 125 -5.87 -11.05 2.86
C PRO A 125 -4.90 -10.09 2.16
N THR A 126 -4.56 -8.99 2.82
CA THR A 126 -3.58 -7.99 2.38
C THR A 126 -2.38 -7.98 3.32
N LEU A 127 -1.17 -7.91 2.75
CA LEU A 127 0.08 -7.77 3.48
C LEU A 127 0.63 -6.35 3.39
N TRP A 128 1.40 -5.92 4.40
CA TRP A 128 2.01 -4.59 4.43
C TRP A 128 2.93 -4.36 3.22
N VAL A 129 3.76 -5.36 2.89
CA VAL A 129 4.75 -5.34 1.78
C VAL A 129 4.12 -4.99 0.44
N GLU A 130 2.87 -5.40 0.20
CA GLU A 130 2.19 -5.16 -1.07
C GLU A 130 1.90 -3.69 -1.33
N SER A 131 1.93 -2.87 -0.28
CA SER A 131 1.81 -1.42 -0.41
C SER A 131 2.95 -0.83 -1.23
N PHE A 132 4.11 -1.48 -1.23
CA PHE A 132 5.32 -1.07 -1.92
C PHE A 132 5.50 -1.78 -3.28
N GLN A 133 4.59 -2.69 -3.61
CA GLN A 133 4.57 -3.39 -4.88
C GLN A 133 3.59 -2.73 -5.84
N SER A 134 4.06 -2.46 -7.07
CA SER A 134 3.19 -2.05 -8.17
C SER A 134 3.04 -3.19 -9.17
N PRO A 135 1.84 -3.41 -9.76
CA PRO A 135 1.71 -4.33 -10.89
C PRO A 135 2.65 -4.01 -12.05
N ASP A 136 2.98 -2.73 -12.24
CA ASP A 136 3.87 -2.30 -13.30
C ASP A 136 5.33 -2.75 -13.07
N ASP A 137 5.70 -3.10 -11.83
CA ASP A 137 7.02 -3.65 -11.51
C ASP A 137 7.31 -4.92 -12.31
N TYR A 138 6.26 -5.66 -12.67
CA TYR A 138 6.39 -6.91 -13.39
C TYR A 138 6.64 -6.72 -14.90
N ASN A 139 6.42 -5.51 -15.42
CA ASN A 139 6.54 -5.17 -16.84
C ASN A 139 7.92 -4.62 -17.22
N PHE A 140 8.79 -4.36 -16.24
CA PHE A 140 10.17 -3.90 -16.46
C PHE A 140 11.19 -5.02 -16.18
N SER A 141 12.47 -4.76 -16.46
CA SER A 141 13.55 -5.65 -16.04
C SER A 141 13.61 -5.75 -14.52
N PHE A 142 14.03 -6.90 -14.00
CA PHE A 142 14.02 -7.17 -12.57
C PHE A 142 14.96 -6.24 -11.78
N HIS A 143 16.08 -5.82 -12.39
CA HIS A 143 17.00 -4.83 -11.83
C HIS A 143 16.32 -3.47 -11.61
N TYR A 144 15.65 -2.96 -12.65
CA TYR A 144 14.97 -1.65 -12.59
C TYR A 144 13.79 -1.68 -11.61
N ALA A 145 13.00 -2.76 -11.63
CA ALA A 145 11.90 -2.94 -10.70
C ALA A 145 12.37 -2.98 -9.23
N THR A 146 13.50 -3.64 -8.96
CA THR A 146 14.11 -3.68 -7.62
C THR A 146 14.56 -2.30 -7.17
N LEU A 147 15.20 -1.52 -8.05
CA LEU A 147 15.62 -0.15 -7.75
C LEU A 147 14.42 0.73 -7.38
N ILE A 148 13.33 0.65 -8.15
CA ILE A 148 12.12 1.42 -7.84
C ILE A 148 11.50 0.96 -6.52
N ARG A 149 11.45 -0.35 -6.22
CA ARG A 149 10.94 -0.83 -4.94
C ARG A 149 11.74 -0.26 -3.76
N MET A 150 13.07 -0.27 -3.84
CA MET A 150 13.94 0.36 -2.83
C MET A 150 13.63 1.86 -2.69
N LEU A 151 13.42 2.56 -3.81
CA LEU A 151 13.01 3.96 -3.82
C LEU A 151 11.65 4.15 -3.11
N ARG A 152 10.68 3.25 -3.29
CA ARG A 152 9.38 3.36 -2.57
C ARG A 152 9.52 3.18 -1.06
N TYR A 153 10.36 2.24 -0.61
CA TYR A 153 10.66 2.07 0.81
C TYR A 153 11.33 3.32 1.38
N LEU A 154 12.35 3.86 0.68
CA LEU A 154 13.04 5.08 1.08
C LEU A 154 12.08 6.27 1.10
N SER A 155 11.25 6.44 0.08
CA SER A 155 10.27 7.53 0.01
C SER A 155 9.26 7.46 1.15
N PHE A 156 8.74 6.28 1.50
CA PHE A 156 7.86 6.17 2.66
C PHE A 156 8.57 6.48 3.97
N PHE A 157 9.83 6.04 4.13
CA PHE A 157 10.63 6.39 5.29
C PHE A 157 10.83 7.90 5.40
N LEU A 158 11.23 8.57 4.31
CA LEU A 158 11.37 10.03 4.28
C LEU A 158 10.05 10.75 4.52
N ALA A 159 8.95 10.30 3.92
CA ALA A 159 7.63 10.91 4.08
C ALA A 159 7.12 10.88 5.53
N VAL A 160 7.52 9.87 6.31
CA VAL A 160 7.09 9.70 7.70
C VAL A 160 8.08 10.34 8.68
N PHE A 161 9.37 10.08 8.51
CA PHE A 161 10.40 10.41 9.50
C PHE A 161 11.13 11.72 9.24
N SER A 162 11.15 12.25 8.00
CA SER A 162 11.93 13.45 7.66
C SER A 162 11.59 14.66 8.55
N PRO A 163 10.30 15.02 8.78
CA PRO A 163 9.96 16.13 9.68
C PRO A 163 10.37 15.88 11.13
N ALA A 164 10.16 14.66 11.62
CA ALA A 164 10.49 14.28 12.99
C ALA A 164 12.00 14.31 13.24
N ILE A 165 12.80 13.75 12.31
CA ILE A 165 14.26 13.78 12.37
C ILE A 165 14.76 15.22 12.36
N PHE A 166 14.19 16.07 11.50
CA PHE A 166 14.57 17.49 11.45
C PHE A 166 14.33 18.20 12.78
N VAL A 167 13.15 18.02 13.39
CA VAL A 167 12.84 18.58 14.72
C VAL A 167 13.79 18.05 15.79
N ALA A 168 14.06 16.75 15.81
CA ALA A 168 14.95 16.14 16.80
C ALA A 168 16.40 16.64 16.70
N LEU A 169 16.92 16.79 15.48
CA LEU A 169 18.29 17.29 15.24
C LEU A 169 18.40 18.77 15.57
N ALA A 170 17.47 19.58 15.08
CA ALA A 170 17.55 21.04 15.22
C ALA A 170 17.25 21.51 16.66
N SER A 171 16.40 20.80 17.41
CA SER A 171 16.01 21.22 18.77
C SER A 171 16.76 20.49 19.90
N TYR A 172 17.22 19.25 19.71
CA TYR A 172 17.79 18.45 20.80
C TYR A 172 19.21 17.95 20.55
N HIS A 173 19.58 17.65 19.29
CA HIS A 173 20.85 16.99 18.94
C HIS A 173 21.66 17.81 17.94
N GLN A 174 21.88 19.09 18.25
CA GLN A 174 22.59 20.02 17.37
C GLN A 174 24.05 19.62 17.13
N GLU A 175 24.66 18.89 18.08
CA GLU A 175 26.03 18.39 17.99
C GLU A 175 26.26 17.42 16.83
N LEU A 176 25.19 16.80 16.30
CA LEU A 176 25.27 15.89 15.15
C LEU A 176 25.35 16.65 13.81
N LEU A 177 25.12 17.96 13.81
CA LEU A 177 25.16 18.79 12.60
C LEU A 177 26.55 19.41 12.42
N PRO A 178 27.12 19.38 11.21
CA PRO A 178 28.31 20.15 10.88
C PRO A 178 28.13 21.62 11.25
N THR A 179 29.15 22.23 11.87
CA THR A 179 29.10 23.62 12.33
C THR A 179 28.67 24.64 11.25
N PRO A 180 29.07 24.53 9.96
CA PRO A 180 28.58 25.45 8.94
C PRO A 180 27.06 25.35 8.73
N LEU A 181 26.50 24.13 8.77
CA LEU A 181 25.06 23.92 8.62
C LEU A 181 24.30 24.45 9.84
N LEU A 182 24.85 24.26 11.03
CA LEU A 182 24.26 24.77 12.26
C LEU A 182 24.16 26.30 12.24
N VAL A 183 25.22 27.01 11.82
CA VAL A 183 25.20 28.49 11.72
C VAL A 183 24.16 28.97 10.70
N THR A 184 24.02 28.28 9.56
CA THR A 184 22.98 28.62 8.59
C THR A 184 21.57 28.35 9.10
N LEU A 185 21.39 27.28 9.89
CA LEU A 185 20.11 26.93 10.50
C LEU A 185 19.74 27.95 11.58
N SER A 186 20.67 28.28 12.48
CA SER A 186 20.43 29.23 13.55
C SER A 186 20.05 30.61 13.01
N GLY A 187 20.78 31.10 12.00
CA GLY A 187 20.46 32.37 11.34
C GLY A 187 19.11 32.34 10.61
N ALA A 188 18.70 31.20 10.06
CA ALA A 188 17.39 31.06 9.42
C ALA A 188 16.22 30.96 10.43
N THR A 189 16.49 30.52 11.67
CA THR A 189 15.50 30.41 12.76
C THR A 189 15.44 31.64 13.67
N GLU A 190 16.48 32.46 13.73
CA GLU A 190 16.47 33.72 14.53
C GLU A 190 15.37 34.68 14.09
N GLY A 191 14.96 34.60 12.81
CA GLY A 191 13.89 35.43 12.25
C GLY A 191 12.48 34.88 12.47
N THR A 192 12.30 33.68 13.03
CA THR A 192 10.98 33.05 13.15
C THR A 192 10.42 33.10 14.58
N PRO A 193 9.13 33.41 14.76
CA PRO A 193 8.53 33.54 16.09
C PRO A 193 8.14 32.19 16.72
N PHE A 194 8.21 31.09 15.95
CA PHE A 194 7.69 29.78 16.36
C PHE A 194 8.81 28.75 16.58
N PRO A 195 8.63 27.81 17.53
CA PRO A 195 9.50 26.64 17.61
C PRO A 195 9.41 25.79 16.34
N ILE A 196 10.50 25.13 15.97
CA ILE A 196 10.62 24.30 14.76
C ILE A 196 9.52 23.23 14.67
N VAL A 197 9.11 22.63 15.79
CA VAL A 197 8.00 21.66 15.81
C VAL A 197 6.67 22.30 15.36
N VAL A 198 6.41 23.54 15.75
CA VAL A 198 5.19 24.27 15.38
C VAL A 198 5.27 24.66 13.90
N GLU A 199 6.43 25.10 13.42
CA GLU A 199 6.64 25.36 11.98
C GLU A 199 6.37 24.11 11.14
N MET A 200 6.89 22.94 11.54
CA MET A 200 6.67 21.66 10.85
C MET A 200 5.19 21.28 10.79
N ILE A 201 4.47 21.38 11.92
CA ILE A 201 3.06 21.00 12.00
C ILE A 201 2.22 21.95 11.17
N MET A 202 2.49 23.25 11.26
CA MET A 202 1.77 24.28 10.49
C MET A 202 1.96 24.08 8.98
N MET A 203 3.20 23.96 8.52
CA MET A 203 3.49 23.74 7.10
C MET A 203 3.02 22.37 6.61
N GLY A 204 3.11 21.34 7.45
CA GLY A 204 2.54 20.03 7.16
C GLY A 204 1.02 20.07 7.00
N ALA A 205 0.33 20.84 7.85
CA ALA A 205 -1.12 21.04 7.74
C ALA A 205 -1.49 21.82 6.46
N PHE A 206 -0.78 22.90 6.13
CA PHE A 206 -0.97 23.61 4.87
C PHE A 206 -0.78 22.70 3.66
N PHE A 207 0.25 21.85 3.68
CA PHE A 207 0.48 20.90 2.60
C PHE A 207 -0.67 19.90 2.45
N GLU A 208 -1.21 19.36 3.55
CA GLU A 208 -2.36 18.45 3.45
C GLU A 208 -3.63 19.17 2.97
N ILE A 209 -3.86 20.43 3.37
CA ILE A 209 -4.96 21.24 2.85
C ILE A 209 -4.82 21.44 1.34
N LEU A 210 -3.62 21.79 0.87
CA LEU A 210 -3.33 21.94 -0.56
C LEU A 210 -3.55 20.63 -1.33
N ARG A 211 -3.08 19.52 -0.78
CA ARG A 211 -3.23 18.20 -1.37
C ARG A 211 -4.71 17.80 -1.48
N GLU A 212 -5.48 17.99 -0.41
CA GLU A 212 -6.91 17.70 -0.36
C GLU A 212 -7.71 18.59 -1.33
N ALA A 213 -7.34 19.87 -1.45
CA ALA A 213 -7.91 20.77 -2.45
C ALA A 213 -7.56 20.32 -3.87
N GLY A 214 -6.31 19.91 -4.11
CA GLY A 214 -5.83 19.48 -5.42
C GLY A 214 -6.54 18.24 -5.95
N ILE A 215 -6.86 17.26 -5.09
CA ILE A 215 -7.55 16.02 -5.51
C ILE A 215 -9.05 16.22 -5.78
N ARG A 216 -9.68 17.23 -5.17
CA ARG A 216 -11.13 17.50 -5.31
C ARG A 216 -11.46 18.35 -6.53
N ILE A 217 -10.48 19.05 -7.09
CA ILE A 217 -10.67 19.94 -8.23
C ILE A 217 -10.35 19.20 -9.53
N ALA A 218 -11.04 19.54 -10.63
CA ALA A 218 -10.81 18.96 -11.95
C ALA A 218 -9.33 19.03 -12.36
N ARG A 219 -8.80 17.95 -12.94
CA ARG A 219 -7.36 17.73 -13.19
C ARG A 219 -6.60 18.92 -13.84
N PRO A 220 -7.14 19.68 -14.81
CA PRO A 220 -6.42 20.81 -15.39
C PRO A 220 -6.22 21.98 -14.41
N VAL A 221 -7.14 22.15 -13.46
CA VAL A 221 -7.12 23.26 -12.49
C VAL A 221 -6.46 22.83 -11.18
N GLY A 222 -6.63 21.56 -10.77
CA GLY A 222 -6.06 21.01 -9.53
C GLY A 222 -4.54 21.01 -9.50
N SER A 223 -3.89 20.74 -10.64
CA SER A 223 -2.42 20.83 -10.76
C SER A 223 -1.91 22.27 -10.64
N THR A 224 -2.57 23.22 -11.30
CA THR A 224 -2.25 24.66 -11.21
C THR A 224 -2.41 25.18 -9.79
N ILE A 225 -3.51 24.85 -9.11
CA ILE A 225 -3.73 25.25 -7.71
C ILE A 225 -2.70 24.64 -6.77
N SER A 226 -2.30 23.38 -7.00
CA SER A 226 -1.28 22.73 -6.17
C SER A 226 0.09 23.41 -6.35
N ILE A 227 0.45 23.79 -7.58
CA ILE A 227 1.72 24.47 -7.88
C ILE A 227 1.71 25.90 -7.30
N VAL A 228 0.69 26.69 -7.64
CA VAL A 228 0.57 28.07 -7.18
C VAL A 228 0.42 28.12 -5.66
N GLY A 229 -0.40 27.24 -5.09
CA GLY A 229 -0.61 27.14 -3.66
C GLY A 229 0.67 26.78 -2.90
N ALA A 230 1.43 25.77 -3.37
CA ALA A 230 2.67 25.39 -2.72
C ALA A 230 3.75 26.48 -2.82
N LEU A 231 3.90 27.12 -3.99
CA LEU A 231 4.89 28.18 -4.19
C LEU A 231 4.52 29.44 -3.39
N VAL A 232 3.29 29.93 -3.53
CA VAL A 232 2.84 31.18 -2.88
C VAL A 232 2.79 31.02 -1.37
N ILE A 233 2.29 29.90 -0.84
CA ILE A 233 2.27 29.69 0.62
C ILE A 233 3.70 29.54 1.15
N GLY A 234 4.56 28.81 0.45
CA GLY A 234 5.96 28.66 0.85
C GLY A 234 6.70 29.99 0.87
N GLU A 235 6.66 30.74 -0.23
CA GLU A 235 7.35 32.04 -0.36
C GLU A 235 6.78 33.09 0.60
N ALA A 236 5.45 33.14 0.76
CA ALA A 236 4.82 34.04 1.72
C ALA A 236 5.18 33.69 3.17
N ALA A 237 5.27 32.39 3.51
CA ALA A 237 5.66 31.96 4.85
C ALA A 237 7.10 32.36 5.20
N VAL A 238 8.05 32.24 4.24
CA VAL A 238 9.43 32.73 4.44
C VAL A 238 9.48 34.25 4.52
N SER A 239 8.82 34.93 3.57
CA SER A 239 8.88 36.39 3.47
C SER A 239 8.22 37.09 4.65
N ALA A 240 7.18 36.48 5.23
CA ALA A 240 6.53 36.94 6.46
C ALA A 240 7.33 36.59 7.73
N GLY A 241 8.44 35.86 7.62
CA GLY A 241 9.24 35.40 8.75
C GLY A 241 8.51 34.39 9.64
N LEU A 242 7.45 33.73 9.14
CA LEU A 242 6.71 32.75 9.94
C LEU A 242 7.44 31.40 10.02
N VAL A 243 8.25 31.10 9.00
CA VAL A 243 8.86 29.79 8.80
C VAL A 243 10.25 29.94 8.18
N GLY A 244 11.22 29.16 8.65
CA GLY A 244 12.59 29.19 8.14
C GLY A 244 12.73 28.47 6.79
N GLY A 245 13.68 28.91 5.96
CA GLY A 245 14.00 28.25 4.68
C GLY A 245 14.26 26.73 4.78
N PRO A 246 15.05 26.26 5.77
CA PRO A 246 15.30 24.83 5.98
C PRO A 246 14.02 24.02 6.26
N THR A 247 13.04 24.60 6.98
CA THR A 247 11.74 23.96 7.23
C THR A 247 11.03 23.64 5.91
N ILE A 248 11.01 24.58 4.98
CA ILE A 248 10.30 24.41 3.70
C ILE A 248 10.94 23.31 2.86
N ILE A 249 12.26 23.23 2.85
CA ILE A 249 12.98 22.16 2.13
C ILE A 249 12.56 20.78 2.66
N VAL A 250 12.51 20.63 3.99
CA VAL A 250 12.11 19.37 4.63
C VAL A 250 10.65 19.03 4.32
N VAL A 251 9.74 20.00 4.38
CA VAL A 251 8.33 19.81 4.06
C VAL A 251 8.13 19.47 2.58
N ALA A 252 8.84 20.13 1.67
CA ALA A 252 8.80 19.85 0.24
C ALA A 252 9.30 18.44 -0.09
N LEU A 253 10.41 18.00 0.53
CA LEU A 253 10.90 16.63 0.38
C LEU A 253 9.85 15.61 0.88
N THR A 254 9.28 15.87 2.05
CA THR A 254 8.24 15.04 2.67
C THR A 254 6.99 14.95 1.78
N ALA A 255 6.58 16.07 1.20
CA ALA A 255 5.47 16.18 0.27
C ALA A 255 5.69 15.32 -0.98
N ILE A 256 6.83 15.49 -1.66
CA ILE A 256 7.15 14.76 -2.89
C ILE A 256 7.21 13.25 -2.63
N THR A 257 7.87 12.85 -1.55
CA THR A 257 8.03 11.43 -1.20
C THR A 257 6.71 10.77 -0.77
N SER A 258 5.76 11.53 -0.21
CA SER A 258 4.44 11.00 0.17
C SER A 258 3.61 10.48 -1.02
N PHE A 259 3.79 11.05 -2.22
CA PHE A 259 3.06 10.63 -3.42
C PHE A 259 3.54 9.30 -4.01
N VAL A 260 4.71 8.82 -3.60
CA VAL A 260 5.34 7.62 -4.16
C VAL A 260 4.62 6.34 -3.71
N VAL A 261 3.98 6.35 -2.53
CA VAL A 261 3.32 5.16 -1.94
C VAL A 261 1.85 5.48 -1.63
N PRO A 262 0.96 5.54 -2.65
CA PRO A 262 -0.41 6.02 -2.48
C PRO A 262 -1.26 5.13 -1.55
N ARG A 263 -0.96 3.83 -1.46
CA ARG A 263 -1.74 2.88 -0.63
C ARG A 263 -1.60 3.12 0.87
N GLN A 264 -0.57 3.83 1.31
CA GLN A 264 -0.26 4.05 2.73
C GLN A 264 -0.33 5.53 3.11
N VAL A 265 -1.00 6.36 2.32
CA VAL A 265 -1.03 7.80 2.59
C VAL A 265 -1.72 8.12 3.91
N THR A 266 -2.86 7.48 4.22
CA THR A 266 -3.56 7.71 5.49
C THR A 266 -2.69 7.36 6.70
N ALA A 267 -2.06 6.17 6.69
CA ALA A 267 -1.12 5.77 7.73
C ALA A 267 0.08 6.72 7.79
N GLY A 268 0.62 7.12 6.64
CA GLY A 268 1.77 8.02 6.54
C GLY A 268 1.50 9.41 7.15
N ILE A 269 0.32 9.99 6.92
CA ILE A 269 -0.07 11.29 7.49
C ILE A 269 -0.14 11.21 9.02
N VAL A 270 -0.85 10.19 9.55
CA VAL A 270 -1.00 10.02 11.00
C VAL A 270 0.36 9.80 11.65
N LEU A 271 1.15 8.86 11.10
CA LEU A 271 2.49 8.57 11.62
C LEU A 271 3.39 9.80 11.57
N ARG A 272 3.42 10.55 10.47
CA ARG A 272 4.23 11.77 10.33
C ARG A 272 3.88 12.78 11.41
N LEU A 273 2.60 13.04 11.65
CA LEU A 273 2.15 13.94 12.72
C LEU A 273 2.55 13.42 14.10
N THR A 274 2.31 12.13 14.37
CA THR A 274 2.67 11.50 15.64
C THR A 274 4.17 11.57 15.91
N TYR A 275 5.02 11.24 14.94
CA TYR A 275 6.47 11.30 15.09
C TYR A 275 6.99 12.72 15.23
N THR A 276 6.41 13.69 14.51
CA THR A 276 6.80 15.10 14.64
C THR A 276 6.50 15.63 16.04
N LEU A 277 5.34 15.26 16.61
CA LEU A 277 4.99 15.59 17.98
C LEU A 277 5.89 14.91 19.01
N LEU A 278 6.14 13.61 18.86
CA LEU A 278 7.05 12.87 19.74
C LEU A 278 8.48 13.42 19.68
N ALA A 279 8.96 13.81 18.49
CA ALA A 279 10.25 14.47 18.32
C ALA A 279 10.28 15.85 18.97
N GLY A 280 9.19 16.62 18.90
CA GLY A 280 9.07 17.90 19.59
C GLY A 280 9.09 17.79 21.10
N MET A 281 8.53 16.72 21.68
CA MET A 281 8.44 16.52 23.12
C MET A 281 9.68 15.83 23.73
N LEU A 282 10.26 14.85 23.02
CA LEU A 282 11.29 13.95 23.55
C LEU A 282 12.51 13.81 22.63
N GLY A 283 12.60 14.59 21.55
CA GLY A 283 13.69 14.51 20.57
C GLY A 283 13.78 13.13 19.90
N ALA A 284 15.01 12.68 19.66
CA ALA A 284 15.28 11.38 19.03
C ALA A 284 14.72 10.19 19.83
N TYR A 285 14.67 10.29 21.15
CA TYR A 285 14.13 9.25 22.01
C TYR A 285 12.63 9.03 21.78
N GLY A 286 11.86 10.11 21.57
CA GLY A 286 10.44 10.03 21.21
C GLY A 286 10.22 9.30 19.89
N ILE A 287 11.07 9.56 18.90
CA ILE A 287 11.01 8.88 17.59
C ILE A 287 11.24 7.38 17.76
N LEU A 288 12.25 6.98 18.54
CA LEU A 288 12.57 5.57 18.80
C LEU A 288 11.41 4.84 19.50
N ILE A 289 10.80 5.45 20.52
CA ILE A 289 9.64 4.89 21.21
C ILE A 289 8.46 4.75 20.25
N GLY A 290 8.13 5.79 19.48
CA GLY A 290 7.05 5.75 18.50
C GLY A 290 7.28 4.66 17.46
N MET A 291 8.54 4.45 17.05
CA MET A 291 8.93 3.43 16.08
C MET A 291 8.71 2.04 16.66
N LEU A 292 9.10 1.83 17.92
CA LEU A 292 8.85 0.58 18.63
C LEU A 292 7.35 0.27 18.73
N PHE A 293 6.53 1.24 19.15
CA PHE A 293 5.08 1.06 19.21
C PHE A 293 4.46 0.74 17.85
N THR A 294 4.90 1.45 16.81
CA THR A 294 4.44 1.19 15.44
C THR A 294 4.80 -0.23 15.01
N LEU A 295 6.05 -0.67 15.22
CA LEU A 295 6.48 -2.02 14.87
C LEU A 295 5.72 -3.11 15.65
N LEU A 296 5.49 -2.91 16.95
CA LEU A 296 4.69 -3.82 17.78
C LEU A 296 3.25 -3.91 17.27
N HIS A 297 2.65 -2.76 16.92
CA HIS A 297 1.31 -2.72 16.34
C HIS A 297 1.25 -3.49 15.01
N LEU A 298 2.14 -3.22 14.05
CA LEU A 298 2.19 -3.95 12.77
C LEU A 298 2.39 -5.46 12.98
N ALA A 299 3.23 -5.87 13.94
CA ALA A 299 3.46 -7.28 14.25
C ALA A 299 2.25 -7.97 14.88
N SER A 300 1.42 -7.22 15.62
CA SER A 300 0.18 -7.72 16.21
C SER A 300 -0.95 -7.88 15.20
N LEU A 301 -0.91 -7.10 14.10
CA LEU A 301 -1.98 -7.09 13.10
C LEU A 301 -2.07 -8.40 12.30
N ARG A 302 -3.31 -8.82 12.07
CA ARG A 302 -3.68 -9.94 11.22
C ARG A 302 -4.64 -9.44 10.14
N SER A 303 -4.54 -9.97 8.93
CA SER A 303 -5.51 -9.83 7.85
C SER A 303 -6.07 -11.21 7.55
N PHE A 304 -7.33 -11.45 7.90
CA PHE A 304 -8.07 -12.70 7.76
C PHE A 304 -7.28 -13.94 8.24
N GLY A 305 -6.68 -13.81 9.43
CA GLY A 305 -5.87 -14.84 10.07
C GLY A 305 -4.40 -14.91 9.62
N VAL A 306 -4.01 -14.18 8.57
CA VAL A 306 -2.62 -14.11 8.09
C VAL A 306 -1.88 -12.94 8.76
N PRO A 307 -0.66 -13.11 9.31
CA PRO A 307 0.11 -11.99 9.86
C PRO A 307 0.37 -10.90 8.81
N TYR A 308 0.05 -9.65 9.16
CA TYR A 308 0.12 -8.52 8.24
C TYR A 308 1.55 -8.20 7.76
N LEU A 309 2.54 -8.43 8.62
CA LEU A 309 3.97 -8.32 8.30
C LEU A 309 4.55 -9.53 7.57
N SER A 310 3.76 -10.56 7.23
CA SER A 310 4.28 -11.66 6.43
C SER A 310 4.80 -11.13 5.08
N PRO A 311 5.97 -11.59 4.59
CA PRO A 311 6.88 -12.61 5.15
C PRO A 311 8.07 -12.04 5.94
N LEU A 312 8.04 -10.78 6.37
CA LEU A 312 9.05 -10.18 7.25
C LEU A 312 8.94 -10.73 8.67
N ALA A 313 7.72 -10.86 9.19
CA ALA A 313 7.42 -11.46 10.48
C ALA A 313 6.12 -12.30 10.38
N PRO A 314 6.19 -13.65 10.44
CA PRO A 314 7.39 -14.49 10.60
C PRO A 314 8.28 -14.47 9.35
N ALA A 315 9.60 -14.46 9.56
CA ALA A 315 10.57 -14.43 8.48
C ALA A 315 10.51 -15.71 7.64
N SER A 316 10.21 -15.58 6.35
CA SER A 316 10.25 -16.69 5.39
C SER A 316 11.24 -16.38 4.27
N ALA A 317 12.43 -17.01 4.32
CA ALA A 317 13.48 -16.82 3.32
C ALA A 317 13.04 -17.12 1.88
N VAL A 318 12.07 -18.03 1.73
CA VAL A 318 11.51 -18.40 0.42
C VAL A 318 10.65 -17.27 -0.14
N ASP A 319 9.87 -16.61 0.70
CA ASP A 319 8.90 -15.58 0.31
C ASP A 319 9.53 -14.16 0.28
N LEU A 320 10.69 -13.96 0.92
CA LEU A 320 11.46 -12.71 0.89
C LEU A 320 11.97 -12.34 -0.52
N LYS A 321 12.01 -13.31 -1.44
CA LYS A 321 12.46 -13.17 -2.85
C LYS A 321 11.60 -12.24 -3.71
N ASP A 322 10.44 -11.79 -3.22
CA ASP A 322 9.59 -10.81 -3.92
C ASP A 322 9.23 -9.59 -3.04
N VAL A 323 9.95 -9.37 -1.92
CA VAL A 323 9.65 -8.28 -0.97
C VAL A 323 10.46 -7.03 -1.28
N VAL A 324 11.79 -7.12 -1.18
CA VAL A 324 12.71 -6.00 -1.43
C VAL A 324 13.33 -6.13 -2.81
N VAL A 325 13.91 -7.30 -3.09
CA VAL A 325 14.46 -7.64 -4.41
C VAL A 325 13.38 -8.34 -5.21
N ARG A 326 13.13 -7.88 -6.44
CA ARG A 326 12.27 -8.62 -7.38
C ARG A 326 13.15 -9.66 -8.09
N VAL A 327 13.05 -10.92 -7.67
CA VAL A 327 13.66 -12.03 -8.40
C VAL A 327 12.94 -12.23 -9.74
N PRO A 328 13.62 -12.68 -10.83
CA PRO A 328 12.95 -12.94 -12.10
C PRO A 328 11.80 -13.95 -11.98
N ILE A 329 10.78 -13.80 -12.83
CA ILE A 329 9.54 -14.59 -12.79
C ILE A 329 9.83 -16.10 -12.88
N TRP A 330 10.81 -16.52 -13.68
CA TRP A 330 11.20 -17.94 -13.83
C TRP A 330 11.83 -18.56 -12.58
N ALA A 331 12.28 -17.73 -11.62
CA ALA A 331 12.80 -18.20 -10.33
C ALA A 331 11.75 -18.09 -9.21
N MET A 332 10.53 -17.65 -9.51
CA MET A 332 9.39 -17.62 -8.58
C MET A 332 8.62 -18.94 -8.61
N GLY A 333 9.26 -20.01 -8.14
CA GLY A 333 8.70 -21.37 -8.15
C GLY A 333 7.53 -21.61 -7.19
N THR A 334 7.39 -20.82 -6.12
CA THR A 334 6.42 -21.06 -5.04
C THR A 334 5.49 -19.88 -4.80
N ARG A 335 4.25 -20.17 -4.40
CA ARG A 335 3.26 -19.23 -3.88
C ARG A 335 3.59 -18.86 -2.41
N PRO A 336 3.12 -17.70 -1.90
CA PRO A 336 3.35 -17.31 -0.51
C PRO A 336 2.82 -18.37 0.47
N ARG A 337 3.68 -18.88 1.36
CA ARG A 337 3.37 -20.06 2.19
C ARG A 337 2.14 -19.92 3.09
N LEU A 338 1.91 -18.73 3.65
CA LEU A 338 0.80 -18.49 4.57
C LEU A 338 -0.54 -18.23 3.88
N ILE A 339 -0.55 -18.12 2.54
CA ILE A 339 -1.74 -17.82 1.74
C ILE A 339 -2.05 -18.97 0.78
N GLY A 340 -1.06 -19.38 -0.04
CA GLY A 340 -1.20 -20.38 -1.09
C GLY A 340 -1.10 -21.82 -0.57
N TRP A 341 -2.16 -22.31 0.04
CA TRP A 341 -2.33 -23.72 0.46
C TRP A 341 -3.70 -24.20 -0.03
N PRO A 342 -3.81 -25.32 -0.79
CA PRO A 342 -3.01 -26.56 -0.65
C PRO A 342 -1.96 -26.85 -1.74
N ARG A 343 -1.87 -26.06 -2.81
CA ARG A 343 -0.83 -26.21 -3.85
C ARG A 343 0.18 -25.07 -3.76
N PRO A 344 1.33 -25.24 -3.07
CA PRO A 344 2.30 -24.16 -2.91
C PRO A 344 3.14 -23.92 -4.17
N GLN A 345 3.17 -24.85 -5.13
CA GLN A 345 4.00 -24.72 -6.32
C GLN A 345 3.31 -23.88 -7.41
N ARG A 346 4.01 -22.86 -7.90
CA ARG A 346 3.58 -21.95 -8.97
C ARG A 346 4.12 -22.41 -10.33
N GLN A 347 5.39 -22.84 -10.37
CA GLN A 347 6.07 -23.30 -11.58
C GLN A 347 6.73 -24.67 -11.31
N PRO A 348 6.78 -25.56 -12.31
CA PRO A 348 7.58 -26.79 -12.20
C PRO A 348 9.04 -26.43 -11.91
N VAL A 349 9.71 -27.23 -11.07
CA VAL A 349 11.11 -26.96 -10.71
C VAL A 349 11.99 -27.40 -11.88
N GLY A 350 12.58 -26.45 -12.60
CA GLY A 350 13.54 -26.69 -13.68
C GLY A 350 12.96 -26.47 -15.07
N ALA A 351 13.58 -25.58 -15.84
CA ALA A 351 13.27 -25.39 -17.26
C ALA A 351 13.62 -26.62 -18.13
N ASP A 352 14.43 -27.55 -17.60
CA ASP A 352 14.87 -28.76 -18.31
C ASP A 352 13.90 -29.94 -18.24
N GLN A 353 12.97 -29.98 -17.29
CA GLN A 353 12.09 -31.16 -17.15
C GLN A 353 10.91 -31.15 -18.14
N ALA A 354 10.47 -29.97 -18.59
CA ALA A 354 9.42 -29.87 -19.61
C ALA A 354 9.86 -30.39 -20.99
N VAL A 355 11.16 -30.33 -21.30
CA VAL A 355 11.71 -30.87 -22.56
C VAL A 355 11.98 -32.38 -22.47
N GLY A 356 12.09 -32.93 -21.26
CA GLY A 356 12.26 -34.37 -21.01
C GLY A 356 10.97 -35.17 -21.16
N GLU A 357 9.86 -34.67 -20.61
CA GLU A 357 8.56 -35.36 -20.68
C GLU A 357 7.99 -35.44 -22.12
N GLU A 358 8.23 -34.42 -22.96
CA GLU A 358 7.88 -34.48 -24.38
C GLU A 358 8.74 -35.48 -25.18
N ARG A 359 9.95 -35.81 -24.71
CA ARG A 359 10.84 -36.79 -25.36
C ARG A 359 10.54 -38.23 -24.92
N GLU A 360 10.12 -38.45 -23.68
CA GLU A 360 9.68 -39.78 -23.22
C GLU A 360 8.30 -40.14 -23.81
N GLY A 361 7.35 -39.20 -23.87
CA GLY A 361 6.04 -39.45 -24.50
C GLY A 361 6.09 -39.67 -26.02
N ALA A 362 7.15 -39.24 -26.69
CA ALA A 362 7.37 -39.49 -28.12
C ALA A 362 8.06 -40.83 -28.41
N ASN A 363 8.83 -41.39 -27.46
CA ASN A 363 9.47 -42.70 -27.61
C ASN A 363 8.53 -43.86 -27.28
N ASP A 364 7.50 -43.65 -26.46
CA ASP A 364 6.51 -44.67 -26.11
C ASP A 364 5.37 -44.81 -27.15
N ALA A 365 5.36 -43.95 -28.18
CA ALA A 365 4.37 -44.00 -29.26
C ALA A 365 4.82 -44.79 -30.51
N ASP A 366 6.04 -45.34 -30.50
CA ASP A 366 6.64 -46.06 -31.64
C ASP A 366 7.13 -47.48 -31.25
N GLY A 367 6.49 -48.09 -30.24
CA GLY A 367 6.78 -49.44 -29.73
C GLY A 367 5.65 -50.45 -29.95
#